data_AF-A0A939WEH2-F1
#
_entry.id   AF-A0A939WEH2-F1
#
_cell.length_a   1.000
_cell.length_b   1.000
_cell.length_c   1.000
_cell.angle_alpha   90.00
_cell.angle_beta   90.00
_cell.angle_gamma   90.00
#
_symmetry.space_group_name_H-M   'P 1'
#
loop_
_entity.id
_entity.type
_entity.pdbx_description
1 polymer ?
#
loop_
_entity_poly.entity_id
_entity_poly.type
_entity_poly.pdbx_seq_one_letter_code
_entity_poly.pdbx_strand_id
1 'polypeptide(L)'
;MEQNKDIADIQAAEATFQKKKKFILCYHSFSVNNFKKASVQIRKLAEAAGSPISIAVIPAFGAAPESEAEQFREELEKFVKEGYEIMLHGARHRADLSLKRSIAGKLALLVSNNEAEFAGIDERFTQALLKRSLALWKAHGTGKPSGFIPPIWCGNKYLKEQALAIFDYYEDLHGIYQKVKGNIKKTRSSTLSFSILPTPLL
;
A
#
# COMPACT_ATOMS: atom_id res chain seq x y z
N MET A 1 36.98 -32.39 2.75
CA MET A 1 35.76 -32.89 3.41
C MET A 1 35.24 -31.90 4.46
N GLU A 2 36.11 -31.20 5.20
CA GLU A 2 35.73 -30.13 6.14
C GLU A 2 35.08 -28.90 5.50
N GLN A 3 35.57 -28.40 4.36
CA GLN A 3 34.96 -27.25 3.67
C GLN A 3 33.47 -27.44 3.30
N ASN A 4 33.04 -28.66 3.02
CA ASN A 4 31.63 -28.94 2.69
C ASN A 4 30.73 -28.92 3.93
N LYS A 5 31.30 -29.19 5.12
CA LYS A 5 30.59 -29.12 6.39
C LYS A 5 30.45 -27.67 6.85
N ASP A 6 31.50 -26.86 6.71
CA ASP A 6 31.47 -25.44 7.04
C ASP A 6 30.44 -24.67 6.20
N ILE A 7 30.33 -24.98 4.90
CA ILE A 7 29.31 -24.40 4.02
C ILE A 7 27.89 -24.79 4.47
N ALA A 8 27.67 -26.05 4.83
CA ALA A 8 26.38 -26.53 5.31
C ALA A 8 25.98 -25.90 6.65
N ASP A 9 26.94 -25.73 7.56
CA ASP A 9 26.73 -25.11 8.88
C ASP A 9 26.45 -23.61 8.74
N ILE A 10 27.13 -22.91 7.82
CA ILE A 10 26.84 -21.51 7.48
C ILE A 10 25.43 -21.38 6.90
N GLN A 11 25.06 -22.23 5.93
CA GLN A 11 23.72 -22.21 5.32
C GLN A 11 22.63 -22.53 6.35
N ALA A 12 22.87 -23.46 7.27
CA ALA A 12 21.94 -23.77 8.35
C ALA A 12 21.81 -22.63 9.36
N ALA A 13 22.91 -21.94 9.69
CA ALA A 13 22.91 -20.76 10.55
C ALA A 13 22.20 -19.57 9.89
N GLU A 14 22.45 -19.33 8.59
CA GLU A 14 21.76 -18.31 7.80
C GLU A 14 20.26 -18.59 7.68
N ALA A 15 19.87 -19.84 7.39
CA ALA A 15 18.47 -20.25 7.35
C ALA A 15 17.78 -20.06 8.71
N THR A 16 18.49 -20.31 9.82
CA THR A 16 17.98 -20.11 11.18
C THR A 16 17.90 -18.63 11.56
N PHE A 17 18.85 -17.81 11.11
CA PHE A 17 18.85 -16.37 11.31
C PHE A 17 17.76 -15.67 10.49
N GLN A 18 17.57 -16.08 9.24
CA GLN A 18 16.49 -15.60 8.35
C GLN A 18 15.12 -16.01 8.90
N LYS A 19 14.98 -17.21 9.48
CA LYS A 19 13.74 -17.63 10.20
C LYS A 19 13.34 -16.69 11.34
N LYS A 20 14.25 -15.87 11.89
CA LYS A 20 13.92 -14.86 12.91
C LYS A 20 13.41 -13.54 12.33
N LYS A 21 13.69 -13.24 11.06
CA LYS A 21 13.24 -12.00 10.41
C LYS A 21 11.88 -12.23 9.78
N LYS A 22 10.91 -11.45 10.22
CA LYS A 22 9.57 -11.43 9.63
C LYS A 22 9.48 -10.25 8.68
N PHE A 23 9.00 -10.49 7.47
CA PHE A 23 8.75 -9.45 6.48
C PHE A 23 7.24 -9.30 6.29
N ILE A 24 6.81 -8.07 6.05
CA ILE A 24 5.49 -7.76 5.52
C ILE A 24 5.72 -7.38 4.07
N LEU A 25 5.00 -8.03 3.16
CA LEU A 25 5.08 -7.77 1.73
C LEU A 25 3.76 -7.18 1.27
N CYS A 26 3.83 -6.03 0.59
CA CYS A 26 2.67 -5.36 0.03
C CYS A 26 2.91 -4.95 -1.42
N TYR A 27 2.06 -5.42 -2.34
CA TYR A 27 2.05 -4.96 -3.72
C TYR A 27 1.28 -3.65 -3.84
N HIS A 28 1.91 -2.60 -4.35
CA HIS A 28 1.32 -1.27 -4.45
C HIS A 28 0.74 -0.99 -5.85
N SER A 29 -0.25 -0.08 -5.88
CA SER A 29 -0.85 0.45 -7.10
C SER A 29 -1.59 -0.58 -7.98
N PHE A 30 -2.28 -1.54 -7.36
CA PHE A 30 -3.19 -2.44 -8.09
C PHE A 30 -4.44 -1.67 -8.55
N SER A 31 -4.77 -1.73 -9.84
CA SER A 31 -5.86 -0.94 -10.43
C SER A 31 -6.47 -1.60 -11.68
N VAL A 32 -7.63 -1.10 -12.10
CA VAL A 32 -8.28 -1.54 -13.35
C VAL A 32 -7.38 -1.41 -14.58
N ASN A 33 -6.41 -0.49 -14.57
CA ASN A 33 -5.54 -0.26 -15.74
C ASN A 33 -4.39 -1.26 -15.84
N ASN A 34 -4.07 -2.00 -14.77
CA ASN A 34 -2.90 -2.89 -14.74
C ASN A 34 -3.19 -4.31 -14.23
N PHE A 35 -4.40 -4.61 -13.79
CA PHE A 35 -4.71 -5.84 -13.05
C PHE A 35 -4.31 -7.11 -13.79
N LYS A 36 -4.50 -7.20 -15.11
CA LYS A 36 -4.14 -8.39 -15.90
C LYS A 36 -2.67 -8.78 -15.70
N LYS A 37 -1.76 -7.80 -15.72
CA LYS A 37 -0.32 -8.01 -15.48
C LYS A 37 -0.01 -8.10 -13.99
N ALA A 38 -0.58 -7.21 -13.20
CA ALA A 38 -0.31 -7.12 -11.77
C ALA A 38 -0.74 -8.40 -11.02
N SER A 39 -1.86 -9.02 -11.39
CA SER A 39 -2.34 -10.25 -10.75
C SER A 39 -1.35 -11.41 -10.90
N VAL A 40 -0.72 -11.54 -12.07
CA VAL A 40 0.34 -12.53 -12.28
C VAL A 40 1.55 -12.26 -11.39
N GLN A 41 1.94 -10.98 -11.24
CA GLN A 41 3.05 -10.60 -10.39
C GLN A 41 2.76 -10.83 -8.91
N ILE A 42 1.57 -10.43 -8.44
CA ILE A 42 1.10 -10.62 -7.06
C ILE A 42 1.13 -12.10 -6.69
N ARG A 43 0.59 -12.97 -7.55
CA ARG A 43 0.55 -14.42 -7.30
C ARG A 43 1.95 -15.03 -7.23
N LYS A 44 2.87 -14.64 -8.12
CA LYS A 44 4.28 -15.06 -8.05
C LYS A 44 4.99 -14.60 -6.78
N LEU A 45 4.71 -13.37 -6.33
CA LEU A 45 5.25 -12.84 -5.08
C LEU A 45 4.70 -13.59 -3.86
N ALA A 46 3.40 -13.89 -3.84
CA ALA A 46 2.76 -14.67 -2.79
C ALA A 46 3.28 -16.12 -2.73
N GLU A 47 3.49 -16.75 -3.89
CA GLU A 47 4.11 -18.07 -4.00
C GLU A 47 5.52 -18.06 -3.41
N ALA A 48 6.35 -17.10 -3.81
CA ALA A 48 7.71 -16.95 -3.27
C ALA A 48 7.72 -16.63 -1.76
N ALA A 49 6.73 -15.89 -1.27
CA ALA A 49 6.55 -15.59 0.15
C ALA A 49 5.93 -16.76 0.95
N GLY A 50 5.41 -17.80 0.27
CA GLY A 50 4.72 -18.93 0.90
C GLY A 50 3.39 -18.57 1.57
N SER A 51 2.81 -17.40 1.29
CA SER A 51 1.55 -16.93 1.89
C SER A 51 0.93 -15.78 1.07
N PRO A 52 -0.40 -15.56 1.18
CA PRO A 52 -1.03 -14.35 0.65
C PRO A 52 -0.38 -13.08 1.21
N ILE A 53 -0.21 -12.08 0.36
CA ILE A 53 0.41 -10.78 0.69
C ILE A 53 -0.65 -9.68 0.77
N SER A 54 -0.27 -8.50 1.25
CA SER A 54 -1.15 -7.34 1.19
C SER A 54 -1.15 -6.72 -0.22
N ILE A 55 -2.27 -6.16 -0.65
CA ILE A 55 -2.45 -5.52 -1.95
C ILE A 55 -3.03 -4.12 -1.73
N ALA A 56 -2.31 -3.08 -2.14
CA ALA A 56 -2.76 -1.70 -2.08
C ALA A 56 -3.50 -1.33 -3.38
N VAL A 57 -4.81 -1.10 -3.26
CA VAL A 57 -5.74 -0.98 -4.38
C VAL A 57 -6.15 0.47 -4.61
N ILE A 58 -6.09 0.93 -5.86
CA ILE A 58 -6.63 2.22 -6.29
C ILE A 58 -8.08 2.00 -6.72
N PRO A 59 -9.07 2.56 -6.01
CA PRO A 59 -10.47 2.21 -6.22
C PRO A 59 -11.13 2.92 -7.43
N ALA A 60 -10.55 4.01 -7.94
CA ALA A 60 -11.12 4.71 -9.10
C ALA A 60 -10.84 3.94 -10.40
N PHE A 61 -11.89 3.78 -11.23
CA PHE A 61 -11.76 3.13 -12.53
C PHE A 61 -11.48 4.11 -13.68
N GLY A 62 -11.72 5.41 -13.47
CA GLY A 62 -11.54 6.42 -14.50
C GLY A 62 -12.46 6.17 -15.70
N ALA A 63 -11.89 6.12 -16.89
CA ALA A 63 -12.60 5.88 -18.15
C ALA A 63 -12.44 4.43 -18.66
N ALA A 64 -12.09 3.48 -17.78
CA ALA A 64 -11.97 2.08 -18.17
C ALA A 64 -13.30 1.55 -18.73
N PRO A 65 -13.29 0.73 -19.80
CA PRO A 65 -14.48 0.07 -20.30
C PRO A 65 -15.16 -0.80 -19.23
N GLU A 66 -16.50 -0.90 -19.26
CA GLU A 66 -17.22 -1.68 -18.24
C GLU A 66 -16.79 -3.16 -18.23
N SER A 67 -16.42 -3.73 -19.38
CA SER A 67 -15.88 -5.09 -19.44
C SER A 67 -14.56 -5.26 -18.68
N GLU A 68 -13.69 -4.24 -18.66
CA GLU A 68 -12.47 -4.27 -17.86
C GLU A 68 -12.76 -4.00 -16.38
N ALA A 69 -13.74 -3.15 -16.10
CA ALA A 69 -14.24 -2.89 -14.76
C ALA A 69 -14.79 -4.18 -14.10
N GLU A 70 -15.61 -4.96 -14.82
CA GLU A 70 -16.14 -6.24 -14.37
C GLU A 70 -15.02 -7.25 -14.09
N GLN A 71 -14.10 -7.43 -15.04
CA GLN A 71 -12.95 -8.34 -14.88
C GLN A 71 -12.07 -7.95 -13.67
N PHE A 72 -11.89 -6.64 -13.43
CA PHE A 72 -11.15 -6.17 -12.28
C PHE A 72 -11.86 -6.48 -10.95
N ARG A 73 -13.19 -6.29 -10.88
CA ARG A 73 -13.99 -6.64 -9.71
C ARG A 73 -13.92 -8.14 -9.41
N GLU A 74 -14.05 -8.98 -10.43
CA GLU A 74 -13.93 -10.43 -10.30
C GLU A 74 -12.54 -10.85 -9.77
N GLU A 75 -11.48 -10.25 -10.30
CA GLU A 75 -10.12 -10.58 -9.86
C GLU A 75 -9.85 -10.11 -8.44
N LEU A 76 -10.38 -8.93 -8.06
CA LEU A 76 -10.31 -8.43 -6.69
C LEU A 76 -11.08 -9.34 -5.72
N GLU A 77 -12.26 -9.82 -6.09
CA GLU A 77 -13.03 -10.78 -5.29
C GLU A 77 -12.27 -12.11 -5.12
N LYS A 78 -11.58 -12.60 -6.15
CA LYS A 78 -10.72 -13.78 -6.02
C LYS A 78 -9.62 -13.56 -4.99
N PHE A 79 -8.91 -12.43 -5.05
CA PHE A 79 -7.87 -12.12 -4.05
C PHE A 79 -8.42 -12.11 -2.62
N VAL A 80 -9.60 -11.53 -2.40
CA VAL A 80 -10.25 -11.55 -1.08
C VAL A 80 -10.59 -12.98 -0.65
N LYS A 81 -11.18 -13.80 -1.53
CA LYS A 81 -11.54 -15.20 -1.22
C LYS A 81 -10.31 -16.09 -0.95
N GLU A 82 -9.19 -15.79 -1.61
CA GLU A 82 -7.92 -16.49 -1.44
C GLU A 82 -7.14 -16.02 -0.18
N GLY A 83 -7.66 -15.04 0.56
CA GLY A 83 -7.10 -14.59 1.83
C GLY A 83 -6.02 -13.51 1.72
N TYR A 84 -5.90 -12.83 0.58
CA TYR A 84 -5.03 -11.66 0.46
C TYR A 84 -5.59 -10.50 1.27
N GLU A 85 -4.70 -9.74 1.90
CA GLU A 85 -5.10 -8.55 2.65
C GLU A 85 -5.26 -7.37 1.69
N ILE A 86 -6.42 -6.69 1.74
CA ILE A 86 -6.66 -5.53 0.88
C ILE A 86 -6.49 -4.23 1.66
N MET A 87 -5.65 -3.36 1.11
CA MET A 87 -5.36 -2.02 1.60
C MET A 87 -5.88 -1.00 0.59
N LEU A 88 -6.40 0.14 1.03
CA LEU A 88 -6.83 1.21 0.15
C LEU A 88 -5.66 2.16 -0.17
N HIS A 89 -5.42 2.43 -1.46
CA HIS A 89 -4.27 3.20 -1.94
C HIS A 89 -4.66 4.52 -2.61
N GLY A 90 -5.16 5.45 -1.79
CA GLY A 90 -5.66 6.74 -2.28
C GLY A 90 -7.05 6.65 -2.90
N ALA A 91 -7.36 7.57 -3.82
CA ALA A 91 -8.64 7.57 -4.54
C ALA A 91 -8.42 7.20 -6.01
N ARG A 92 -7.51 7.92 -6.68
CA ARG A 92 -7.23 7.77 -8.12
C ARG A 92 -5.75 7.74 -8.46
N HIS A 93 -4.88 7.76 -7.45
CA HIS A 93 -3.42 7.83 -7.56
C HIS A 93 -2.92 9.10 -8.28
N ARG A 94 -3.75 10.15 -8.33
CA ARG A 94 -3.44 11.44 -8.99
C ARG A 94 -4.03 12.60 -8.21
N ALA A 95 -3.16 13.54 -7.88
CA ALA A 95 -3.51 14.72 -7.10
C ALA A 95 -4.46 15.66 -7.85
N ASP A 96 -5.36 16.28 -7.09
CA ASP A 96 -6.06 17.47 -7.55
C ASP A 96 -5.12 18.68 -7.47
N LEU A 97 -4.80 19.24 -8.64
CA LEU A 97 -3.86 20.36 -8.79
C LEU A 97 -4.52 21.72 -8.53
N SER A 98 -5.84 21.79 -8.43
CA SER A 98 -6.56 23.02 -8.07
C SER A 98 -6.47 23.35 -6.58
N LEU A 99 -6.15 22.36 -5.74
CA LEU A 99 -6.06 22.53 -4.30
C LEU A 99 -4.79 23.27 -3.88
N LYS A 100 -4.93 24.20 -2.93
CA LYS A 100 -3.79 24.82 -2.26
C LYS A 100 -3.03 23.76 -1.45
N ARG A 101 -1.70 23.77 -1.56
CA ARG A 101 -0.80 22.83 -0.90
C ARG A 101 0.35 23.55 -0.22
N SER A 102 0.84 22.98 0.88
CA SER A 102 2.11 23.41 1.49
C SER A 102 3.29 23.27 0.53
N ILE A 103 4.41 23.92 0.83
CA ILE A 103 5.64 23.84 0.03
C ILE A 103 6.10 22.39 -0.10
N ALA A 104 6.13 21.63 1.00
CA ALA A 104 6.46 20.22 1.00
C ALA A 104 5.49 19.40 0.12
N GLY A 105 4.19 19.72 0.14
CA GLY A 105 3.20 19.08 -0.72
C GLY A 105 3.45 19.34 -2.21
N LYS A 106 3.84 20.56 -2.58
CA LYS A 106 4.22 20.90 -3.96
C LYS A 106 5.47 20.16 -4.41
N LEU A 107 6.48 20.05 -3.55
CA LEU A 107 7.68 19.26 -3.85
C LEU A 107 7.35 17.79 -4.03
N ALA A 108 6.51 17.22 -3.15
CA ALA A 108 6.04 15.84 -3.28
C ALA A 108 5.32 15.60 -4.61
N LEU A 109 4.49 16.55 -5.09
CA LEU A 109 3.89 16.46 -6.42
C LEU A 109 4.93 16.48 -7.54
N LEU A 110 5.91 17.38 -7.48
CA LEU A 110 6.94 17.50 -8.50
C LEU A 110 7.74 16.20 -8.67
N VAL A 111 8.23 15.62 -7.56
CA VAL A 111 9.07 14.41 -7.60
C VAL A 111 8.29 13.14 -7.92
N SER A 112 6.98 13.13 -7.68
CA SER A 112 6.11 11.98 -7.93
C SER A 112 5.30 12.06 -9.21
N ASN A 113 5.57 13.05 -10.07
CA ASN A 113 4.74 13.30 -11.25
C ASN A 113 3.24 13.42 -10.88
N ASN A 114 2.91 14.19 -9.85
CA ASN A 114 1.56 14.46 -9.35
C ASN A 114 0.82 13.28 -8.71
N GLU A 115 1.51 12.22 -8.27
CA GLU A 115 0.87 11.08 -7.59
C GLU A 115 0.56 11.36 -6.11
N ALA A 116 1.20 12.36 -5.50
CA ALA A 116 1.06 12.70 -4.07
C ALA A 116 -0.33 13.28 -3.67
N GLU A 117 -1.39 12.47 -3.79
CA GLU A 117 -2.79 12.88 -3.65
C GLU A 117 -3.06 13.69 -2.39
N PHE A 118 -2.57 13.23 -1.23
CA PHE A 118 -2.83 13.80 0.08
C PHE A 118 -1.76 14.79 0.57
N ALA A 119 -0.66 14.94 -0.18
CA ALA A 119 0.48 15.71 0.29
C ALA A 119 0.18 17.20 0.43
N GLY A 120 0.29 17.71 1.65
CA GLY A 120 0.20 19.14 1.96
C GLY A 120 -1.17 19.80 1.78
N ILE A 121 -2.25 19.04 1.58
CA ILE A 121 -3.62 19.58 1.60
C ILE A 121 -4.10 19.80 3.04
N ASP A 122 -5.12 20.64 3.23
CA ASP A 122 -5.69 20.90 4.56
C ASP A 122 -6.52 19.73 5.09
N GLU A 123 -6.93 19.85 6.36
CA GLU A 123 -7.67 18.82 7.08
C GLU A 123 -9.02 18.48 6.43
N ARG A 124 -9.76 19.51 5.97
CA ARG A 124 -11.08 19.35 5.36
C ARG A 124 -10.97 18.62 4.04
N PHE A 125 -10.01 18.98 3.19
CA PHE A 125 -9.76 18.29 1.93
C PHE A 125 -9.20 16.89 2.12
N THR A 126 -8.38 16.67 3.16
CA THR A 126 -7.92 15.32 3.55
C THR A 126 -9.12 14.43 3.87
N GLN A 127 -10.02 14.92 4.73
CA GLN A 127 -11.20 14.15 5.12
C GLN A 127 -12.14 13.89 3.94
N ALA A 128 -12.36 14.91 3.09
CA ALA A 128 -13.20 14.78 1.90
C ALA A 128 -12.60 13.76 0.91
N LEU A 129 -11.28 13.79 0.69
CA LEU A 129 -10.61 12.87 -0.20
C LEU A 129 -10.62 11.44 0.34
N LEU A 130 -10.44 11.25 1.65
CA LEU A 130 -10.54 9.94 2.29
C LEU A 130 -11.96 9.35 2.20
N LYS A 131 -12.98 10.19 2.42
CA LYS A 131 -14.40 9.82 2.20
C LYS A 131 -14.66 9.44 0.75
N ARG A 132 -14.06 10.16 -0.21
CA ARG A 132 -14.16 9.82 -1.62
C ARG A 132 -13.50 8.47 -1.94
N SER A 133 -12.32 8.19 -1.39
CA SER A 133 -11.67 6.88 -1.52
C SER A 133 -12.59 5.74 -1.05
N LEU A 134 -13.23 5.91 0.11
CA LEU A 134 -14.19 4.94 0.65
C LEU A 134 -15.45 4.80 -0.22
N ALA A 135 -15.98 5.90 -0.73
CA ALA A 135 -17.16 5.87 -1.60
C ALA A 135 -16.87 5.11 -2.90
N LEU A 136 -15.70 5.32 -3.50
CA LEU A 136 -15.23 4.56 -4.66
C LEU A 136 -15.05 3.09 -4.30
N TRP A 137 -14.44 2.79 -3.15
CA TRP A 137 -14.30 1.41 -2.69
C TRP A 137 -15.67 0.74 -2.48
N LYS A 138 -16.65 1.43 -1.89
CA LYS A 138 -18.01 0.89 -1.73
C LYS A 138 -18.69 0.61 -3.07
N ALA A 139 -18.39 1.40 -4.10
CA ALA A 139 -18.98 1.24 -5.42
C ALA A 139 -18.32 0.13 -6.25
N HIS A 140 -17.05 -0.17 -6.00
CA HIS A 140 -16.21 -0.92 -6.94
C HIS A 140 -15.37 -2.04 -6.31
N GLY A 141 -15.16 -1.99 -5.00
CA GLY A 141 -14.38 -2.97 -4.25
C GLY A 141 -15.23 -4.07 -3.64
N THR A 142 -14.56 -4.98 -2.94
CA THR A 142 -15.17 -6.16 -2.31
C THR A 142 -14.69 -6.29 -0.88
N GLY A 143 -15.61 -6.34 0.09
CA GLY A 143 -15.28 -6.45 1.51
C GLY A 143 -14.82 -5.13 2.15
N LYS A 144 -14.27 -5.22 3.36
CA LYS A 144 -13.69 -4.07 4.09
C LYS A 144 -12.17 -4.09 3.92
N PRO A 145 -11.54 -3.02 3.41
CA PRO A 145 -10.09 -2.93 3.39
C PRO A 145 -9.58 -2.78 4.83
N SER A 146 -8.49 -3.49 5.17
CA SER A 146 -7.95 -3.51 6.53
C SER A 146 -7.15 -2.24 6.84
N GLY A 147 -6.62 -1.56 5.82
CA GLY A 147 -5.76 -0.40 6.01
C GLY A 147 -5.79 0.61 4.88
N PHE A 148 -5.06 1.70 5.09
CA PHE A 148 -4.89 2.79 4.13
C PHE A 148 -3.43 3.17 3.97
N ILE A 149 -3.01 3.37 2.71
CA ILE A 149 -1.67 3.80 2.34
C ILE A 149 -1.84 4.96 1.35
N PRO A 150 -1.37 6.19 1.63
CA PRO A 150 -1.41 7.24 0.62
C PRO A 150 -0.49 6.88 -0.55
N PRO A 151 -0.84 7.24 -1.79
CA PRO A 151 0.07 7.18 -2.93
C PRO A 151 1.43 7.76 -2.57
N ILE A 152 2.49 7.11 -3.05
CA ILE A 152 3.91 7.42 -2.76
C ILE A 152 4.26 7.57 -1.26
N TRP A 153 3.44 7.00 -0.38
CA TRP A 153 3.53 7.14 1.08
C TRP A 153 3.47 8.59 1.61
N CYS A 154 3.08 9.55 0.78
CA CYS A 154 3.05 10.97 1.15
C CYS A 154 1.65 11.41 1.60
N GLY A 155 1.52 11.57 2.91
CA GLY A 155 0.35 12.15 3.54
C GLY A 155 0.52 13.61 3.96
N ASN A 156 -0.20 13.97 5.01
CA ASN A 156 -0.09 15.22 5.74
C ASN A 156 -0.32 14.92 7.22
N LYS A 157 -0.21 15.94 8.08
CA LYS A 157 -0.32 15.75 9.55
C LYS A 157 -1.68 15.23 10.04
N TYR A 158 -2.74 15.35 9.23
CA TYR A 158 -4.10 14.95 9.59
C TYR A 158 -4.43 13.52 9.17
N LEU A 159 -3.87 13.08 8.04
CA LEU A 159 -4.29 11.86 7.35
C LEU A 159 -4.21 10.59 8.21
N LYS A 160 -3.13 10.43 8.98
CA LYS A 160 -2.92 9.23 9.81
C LYS A 160 -4.04 9.03 10.83
N GLU A 161 -4.41 10.07 11.57
CA GLU A 161 -5.47 9.97 12.57
C GLU A 161 -6.83 9.72 11.93
N GLN A 162 -7.11 10.42 10.82
CA GLN A 162 -8.35 10.25 10.07
C GLN A 162 -8.47 8.83 9.48
N ALA A 163 -7.37 8.28 8.95
CA ALA A 163 -7.32 6.92 8.43
C ALA A 163 -7.51 5.88 9.56
N LEU A 164 -6.78 5.99 10.67
CA LEU A 164 -6.89 5.07 11.81
C LEU A 164 -8.22 5.16 12.57
N ALA A 165 -9.07 6.14 12.26
CA ALA A 165 -10.44 6.17 12.73
C ALA A 165 -11.39 5.25 11.93
N ILE A 166 -10.94 4.77 10.76
CA ILE A 166 -11.74 4.01 9.79
C ILE A 166 -11.13 2.61 9.58
N PHE A 167 -9.83 2.56 9.37
CA PHE A 167 -9.08 1.35 9.05
C PHE A 167 -8.27 0.87 10.25
N ASP A 168 -7.95 -0.41 10.25
CA ASP A 168 -7.18 -1.05 11.32
C ASP A 168 -5.70 -0.66 11.23
N TYR A 169 -5.20 -0.44 10.01
CA TYR A 169 -3.83 -0.04 9.71
C TYR A 169 -3.71 1.25 8.88
N TYR A 170 -2.61 1.96 9.09
CA TYR A 170 -2.15 3.05 8.23
C TYR A 170 -0.67 2.86 7.95
N GLU A 171 -0.23 3.08 6.73
CA GLU A 171 1.19 3.06 6.36
C GLU A 171 1.59 4.42 5.76
N ASP A 172 2.73 4.95 6.19
CA ASP A 172 3.40 6.08 5.56
C ASP A 172 4.89 5.78 5.40
N LEU A 173 5.64 6.76 4.90
CA LEU A 173 7.07 6.66 4.62
C LEU A 173 7.86 6.19 5.84
N HIS A 174 7.38 6.53 7.04
CA HIS A 174 8.07 6.28 8.28
C HIS A 174 7.68 4.94 8.91
N GLY A 175 6.61 4.27 8.47
CA GLY A 175 6.26 2.91 8.91
C GLY A 175 4.77 2.60 8.94
N ILE A 176 4.44 1.50 9.61
CA ILE A 176 3.06 0.99 9.77
C ILE A 176 2.53 1.35 11.15
N TYR A 177 1.29 1.79 11.22
CA TYR A 177 0.60 2.26 12.42
C TYR A 177 -0.71 1.51 12.61
N GLN A 178 -1.08 1.32 13.87
CA GLN A 178 -2.36 0.72 14.28
C GLN A 178 -2.84 1.40 15.57
N LYS A 179 -4.15 1.42 15.79
CA LYS A 179 -4.74 1.93 17.03
C LYS A 179 -4.94 0.78 18.02
N VAL A 180 -4.21 0.80 19.13
CA VAL A 180 -4.27 -0.21 20.20
C VAL A 180 -4.64 0.46 21.51
N LYS A 181 -5.77 0.09 22.10
CA LYS A 181 -6.27 0.63 23.38
C LYS A 181 -6.27 2.17 23.41
N GLY A 182 -6.76 2.80 22.33
CA GLY A 182 -6.83 4.26 22.20
C GLY A 182 -5.52 4.95 21.76
N ASN A 183 -4.38 4.25 21.78
CA ASN A 183 -3.07 4.82 21.41
C ASN A 183 -2.65 4.38 20.01
N ILE A 184 -1.95 5.25 19.27
CA ILE A 184 -1.34 4.89 17.99
C ILE A 184 0.00 4.21 18.24
N LYS A 185 0.10 2.92 17.90
CA LYS A 185 1.34 2.15 17.97
C LYS A 185 1.99 2.11 16.58
N LYS A 186 3.26 2.49 16.52
CA LYS A 186 4.10 2.36 15.31
C LYS A 186 4.87 1.05 15.35
N THR A 187 4.76 0.25 14.29
CA THR A 187 5.67 -0.86 14.01
C THR A 187 6.95 -0.27 13.41
N ARG A 188 8.06 -0.35 14.14
CA ARG A 188 9.36 0.10 13.65
C ARG A 188 9.97 -1.02 12.82
N SER A 189 10.09 -0.80 11.51
CA SER A 189 10.78 -1.69 10.58
C SER A 189 11.58 -0.84 9.60
N SER A 190 12.72 -1.35 9.14
CA SER A 190 13.39 -0.81 7.96
C SER A 190 12.55 -1.15 6.73
N THR A 191 12.19 -0.15 5.94
CA THR A 191 11.49 -0.36 4.67
C THR A 191 12.49 -0.79 3.62
N LEU A 192 12.25 -1.94 2.97
CA LEU A 192 12.90 -2.30 1.72
C LEU A 192 11.92 -1.99 0.60
N SER A 193 12.12 -0.87 -0.07
CA SER A 193 11.30 -0.47 -1.22
C SER A 193 12.11 -0.63 -2.49
N PHE A 194 11.50 -1.22 -3.51
CA PHE A 194 12.02 -1.22 -4.88
C PHE A 194 11.40 -0.07 -5.70
N SER A 195 10.82 0.93 -5.02
CA SER A 195 10.21 2.10 -5.65
C SER A 195 11.24 3.20 -5.97
N ILE A 196 10.78 4.22 -6.68
CA ILE A 196 11.56 5.32 -7.26
C ILE A 196 12.16 6.26 -6.20
N LEU A 197 11.74 6.15 -4.93
CA LEU A 197 12.33 6.97 -3.86
C LEU A 197 13.67 6.33 -3.44
N PRO A 198 14.82 7.00 -3.67
CA PRO A 198 16.10 6.47 -3.26
C PRO A 198 16.11 6.25 -1.74
N THR A 199 16.68 5.13 -1.31
CA THR A 199 16.79 4.69 0.10
C THR A 199 17.14 5.79 1.13
N PRO A 200 18.00 6.79 0.86
CA PRO A 200 18.24 7.89 1.81
C PRO A 200 17.05 8.83 2.06
N LEU A 201 15.96 8.74 1.29
CA LEU A 201 14.74 9.54 1.46
C LEU A 201 13.59 8.75 2.12
N LEU A 202 13.79 7.47 2.48
CA LEU A 202 12.85 6.60 3.21
C LEU A 202 13.27 6.50 4.69
#